data_AF-A0A955GVB3-F1
#
_entry.id   AF-A0A955GVB3-F1
#
_cell.length_a   1.000
_cell.length_b   1.000
_cell.length_c   1.000
_cell.angle_alpha   90.00
_cell.angle_beta   90.00
_cell.angle_gamma   90.00
#
_symmetry.space_group_name_H-M   'P 1'
#
loop_
_entity.id
_entity.type
_entity.pdbx_description
1 polymer ?
#
loop_
_entity_poly.entity_id
_entity_poly.type
_entity_poly.pdbx_seq_one_letter_code
_entity_poly.pdbx_strand_id
1 'polypeptide(L)'
;MIREFQGKYRWLSNFWPVTILYEDRVYPTVEHAYQAQKTSSLSERDWFTQNNDPSEAKAYGQTLTLRSDWNDVKIHIMKELTRIKYQNNFLRTQLINTGNQYLQEGNTWGDTFWGVNIITGQGKNNMGHILMEIRDELFLEHSLNTYLANHKKIVLFDGVCNLCNWWVRFLIRNDPHDTFRFAPLQSEVGRAIQAEYNINILGIRSVIVIDTYTTYTVKSSAIFSLARSMGGLWSLVNIFWILPVFIRDGIYDIIARNRYRWFGKQNTCMVPTNEVQHKFLT
;
A
#
# COMPACT_ATOMS: atom_id res chain seq x y z
N MET A 1 0.84 9.72 19.27
CA MET A 1 1.65 10.58 18.37
C MET A 1 3.11 10.43 18.80
N ILE A 2 4.00 10.17 17.86
CA ILE A 2 5.45 10.24 18.05
C ILE A 2 5.88 11.64 17.61
N ARG A 3 6.32 12.47 18.55
CA ARG A 3 6.56 13.92 18.31
C ARG A 3 7.92 14.24 17.71
N GLU A 4 8.91 13.39 18.00
CA GLU A 4 10.32 13.60 17.66
C GLU A 4 10.98 12.25 17.39
N PHE A 5 11.92 12.21 16.44
CA PHE A 5 12.67 10.99 16.10
C PHE A 5 13.98 10.90 16.88
N GLN A 6 13.83 10.88 18.21
CA GLN A 6 14.92 10.83 19.18
C GLN A 6 14.71 9.69 20.18
N GLY A 7 15.73 9.38 20.98
CA GLY A 7 15.69 8.31 21.98
C GLY A 7 15.26 6.96 21.38
N LYS A 8 14.22 6.33 21.93
CA LYS A 8 13.69 5.05 21.42
C LYS A 8 13.12 5.10 20.00
N TYR A 9 12.85 6.30 19.47
CA TYR A 9 12.32 6.53 18.12
C TYR A 9 13.39 7.03 17.14
N ARG A 10 14.67 7.04 17.56
CA ARG A 10 15.78 7.55 16.75
C ARG A 10 15.94 6.84 15.41
N TRP A 11 15.44 5.61 15.29
CA TRP A 11 15.42 4.82 14.06
C TRP A 11 14.48 5.35 12.97
N LEU A 12 13.52 6.23 13.29
CA LEU A 12 12.67 6.89 12.28
C LEU A 12 13.44 7.93 11.47
N SER A 13 14.43 8.59 12.07
CA SER A 13 15.22 9.65 11.41
C SER A 13 16.05 9.12 10.23
N ASN A 14 16.25 9.97 9.22
CA ASN A 14 17.13 9.70 8.06
C ASN A 14 18.61 9.68 8.41
N PHE A 15 18.95 10.15 9.61
CA PHE A 15 20.28 10.06 10.20
C PHE A 15 20.53 8.72 10.89
N TRP A 16 19.57 7.78 10.87
CA TRP A 16 19.78 6.45 11.44
C TRP A 16 20.74 5.64 10.56
N PRO A 17 21.76 4.97 11.14
CA PRO A 17 22.67 4.12 10.38
C PRO A 17 21.92 2.93 9.76
N VAL A 18 21.82 2.94 8.44
CA VAL A 18 21.25 1.87 7.62
C VAL A 18 21.82 1.99 6.22
N THR A 19 22.65 1.02 5.85
CA THR A 19 23.27 1.00 4.53
C THR A 19 22.22 0.77 3.46
N ILE A 20 22.18 1.65 2.45
CA ILE A 20 21.24 1.57 1.32
C ILE A 20 22.00 1.61 -0.01
N LEU A 21 21.49 0.85 -0.99
CA LEU A 21 21.97 0.88 -2.38
C LEU A 21 21.04 1.79 -3.20
N TYR A 22 21.59 2.80 -3.86
CA TYR A 22 20.84 3.71 -4.73
C TYR A 22 21.72 4.23 -5.87
N GLU A 23 21.22 4.15 -7.12
CA GLU A 23 21.99 4.49 -8.33
C GLU A 23 23.42 3.91 -8.34
N ASP A 24 23.50 2.59 -8.11
CA ASP A 24 24.73 1.79 -8.07
C ASP A 24 25.78 2.24 -7.02
N ARG A 25 25.35 3.04 -6.03
CA ARG A 25 26.20 3.48 -4.91
C ARG A 25 25.63 3.05 -3.58
N VAL A 26 26.55 2.76 -2.66
CA VAL A 26 26.21 2.34 -1.30
C VAL A 26 26.40 3.52 -0.36
N TYR A 27 25.34 3.91 0.33
CA TYR A 27 25.34 5.04 1.26
C TYR A 27 25.10 4.56 2.70
N PRO A 28 25.80 5.13 3.71
CA PRO A 28 25.65 4.69 5.10
C PRO A 28 24.31 5.04 5.75
N THR A 29 23.62 6.06 5.24
CA THR A 29 22.29 6.48 5.69
C THR A 29 21.46 7.04 4.53
N VAL A 30 20.15 7.21 4.77
CA VAL A 30 19.26 7.96 3.86
C VAL A 30 19.72 9.40 3.68
N GLU A 31 20.24 10.05 4.72
CA GLU A 31 20.76 11.42 4.63
C GLU A 31 21.91 11.53 3.63
N HIS A 32 22.88 10.59 3.65
CA HIS A 32 23.99 10.59 2.70
C HIS A 32 23.50 10.49 1.25
N ALA A 33 22.62 9.53 0.97
CA ALA A 33 22.06 9.36 -0.36
C ALA A 33 21.26 10.60 -0.80
N TYR A 34 20.46 11.17 0.09
CA TYR A 34 19.63 12.33 -0.22
C TYR A 34 20.47 13.58 -0.55
N GLN A 35 21.52 13.84 0.22
CA GLN A 35 22.43 14.96 -0.02
C GLN A 35 23.23 14.76 -1.32
N ALA A 36 23.65 13.53 -1.63
CA ALA A 36 24.32 13.20 -2.89
C ALA A 36 23.46 13.54 -4.12
N GLN A 37 22.14 13.36 -4.05
CA GLN A 37 21.24 13.66 -5.17
C GLN A 37 20.97 15.13 -5.42
N LYS A 38 21.49 16.03 -4.58
CA LYS A 38 21.43 17.47 -4.85
C LYS A 38 22.29 17.86 -6.04
N THR A 39 23.37 17.14 -6.32
CA THR A 39 24.30 17.45 -7.41
C THR A 39 24.15 16.48 -8.58
N SER A 40 24.51 16.94 -9.77
CA SER A 40 24.68 16.09 -10.97
C SER A 40 26.10 15.55 -11.12
N SER A 41 27.06 16.03 -10.32
CA SER A 41 28.44 15.61 -10.37
C SER A 41 28.64 14.25 -9.70
N LEU A 42 29.07 13.24 -10.45
CA LEU A 42 29.31 11.90 -9.91
C LEU A 42 30.45 11.87 -8.89
N SER A 43 31.50 12.66 -9.08
CA SER A 43 32.63 12.70 -8.13
C SER A 43 32.24 13.31 -6.79
N GLU A 44 31.34 14.29 -6.77
CA GLU A 44 30.80 14.85 -5.53
C GLU A 44 29.90 13.83 -4.81
N ARG A 45 29.15 13.01 -5.56
CA ARG A 45 28.35 11.91 -4.98
C ARG A 45 29.21 10.86 -4.30
N ASP A 46 30.36 10.53 -4.88
CA ASP A 46 31.26 9.50 -4.33
C ASP A 46 31.76 9.87 -2.92
N TRP A 47 31.92 11.17 -2.61
CA TRP A 47 32.29 11.64 -1.27
C TRP A 47 31.28 11.16 -0.19
N PHE A 48 29.98 11.18 -0.50
CA PHE A 48 28.92 10.74 0.43
C PHE A 48 28.92 9.24 0.69
N THR A 49 29.61 8.45 -0.13
CA THR A 49 29.76 7.00 0.08
C THR A 49 30.91 6.66 1.03
N GLN A 50 31.86 7.58 1.20
CA GLN A 50 33.07 7.39 2.00
C GLN A 50 32.97 8.02 3.40
N ASN A 51 32.08 9.00 3.57
CA ASN A 51 31.78 9.62 4.85
C ASN A 51 30.73 8.80 5.63
N ASN A 52 30.90 8.64 6.95
CA ASN A 52 29.96 7.90 7.81
C ASN A 52 29.15 8.81 8.77
N ASP A 53 29.43 10.11 8.85
CA ASP A 53 28.70 11.07 9.68
C ASP A 53 27.60 11.79 8.87
N PRO A 54 26.32 11.49 9.12
CA PRO A 54 25.21 12.14 8.42
C PRO A 54 25.13 13.65 8.65
N SER A 55 25.73 14.17 9.72
CA SER A 55 25.80 15.61 10.01
C SER A 55 26.77 16.32 9.05
N GLU A 56 27.92 15.71 8.80
CA GLU A 56 28.88 16.20 7.80
C GLU A 56 28.30 16.08 6.38
N ALA A 57 27.59 15.00 6.08
CA ALA A 57 26.85 14.87 4.83
C ALA A 57 25.84 16.01 4.65
N LYS A 58 25.04 16.33 5.68
CA LYS A 58 24.11 17.46 5.61
C LYS A 58 24.81 18.79 5.38
N ALA A 59 25.93 19.03 6.07
CA ALA A 59 26.70 20.26 5.94
C ALA A 59 27.31 20.40 4.54
N TYR A 60 27.97 19.36 4.02
CA TYR A 60 28.54 19.37 2.68
C TYR A 60 27.46 19.50 1.60
N GLY A 61 26.34 18.79 1.75
CA GLY A 61 25.20 18.91 0.82
C GLY A 61 24.53 20.30 0.80
N GLN A 62 24.83 21.20 1.75
CA GLN A 62 24.40 22.60 1.70
C GLN A 62 25.32 23.48 0.85
N THR A 63 26.56 23.06 0.58
CA THR A 63 27.53 23.82 -0.23
C THR A 63 27.48 23.46 -1.72
N LEU A 64 26.83 22.35 -2.07
CA LEU A 64 26.73 21.85 -3.44
C LEU A 64 25.97 22.80 -4.36
N THR A 65 26.37 22.79 -5.64
CA THR A 65 25.53 23.34 -6.70
C THR A 65 24.35 22.39 -6.94
N LEU A 66 23.13 22.92 -6.75
CA LEU A 66 21.92 22.13 -6.92
C LEU A 66 21.66 21.81 -8.40
N ARG A 67 21.21 20.60 -8.67
CA ARG A 67 20.56 20.23 -9.93
C ARG A 67 19.36 21.14 -10.19
N SER A 68 19.12 21.45 -11.45
CA SER A 68 18.15 22.47 -11.87
C SER A 68 16.70 22.18 -11.45
N ASP A 69 16.34 20.91 -11.32
CA ASP A 69 15.01 20.39 -10.96
C ASP A 69 14.87 20.03 -9.48
N TRP A 70 15.83 20.37 -8.62
CA TRP A 70 15.88 19.91 -7.23
C TRP A 70 14.59 20.16 -6.43
N ASN A 71 13.98 21.33 -6.61
CA ASN A 71 12.76 21.68 -5.88
C ASN A 71 11.56 20.81 -6.26
N ASP A 72 11.55 20.25 -7.47
CA ASP A 72 10.49 19.39 -7.98
C ASP A 72 10.70 17.93 -7.55
N VAL A 73 11.96 17.49 -7.45
CA VAL A 73 12.28 16.07 -7.20
C VAL A 73 12.58 15.71 -5.74
N LYS A 74 12.90 16.68 -4.87
CA LYS A 74 13.38 16.40 -3.50
C LYS A 74 12.44 15.54 -2.64
N ILE A 75 11.12 15.73 -2.75
CA ILE A 75 10.15 14.91 -2.01
C ILE A 75 10.13 13.48 -2.56
N HIS A 76 10.12 13.35 -3.88
CA HIS A 76 10.13 12.05 -4.55
C HIS A 76 11.38 11.24 -4.19
N ILE A 77 12.57 11.85 -4.32
CA ILE A 77 13.84 11.21 -3.97
C ILE A 77 13.84 10.79 -2.49
N MET A 78 13.41 11.67 -1.58
CA MET A 78 13.33 11.31 -0.15
C MET A 78 12.42 10.10 0.08
N LYS A 79 11.26 10.05 -0.58
CA LYS A 79 10.32 8.92 -0.49
C LYS A 79 10.95 7.62 -1.02
N GLU A 80 11.64 7.66 -2.16
CA GLU A 80 12.34 6.48 -2.71
C GLU A 80 13.41 5.95 -1.75
N LEU A 81 14.29 6.83 -1.26
CA LEU A 81 15.34 6.44 -0.31
C LEU A 81 14.77 5.90 1.00
N THR A 82 13.68 6.51 1.48
CA THR A 82 12.99 6.04 2.70
C THR A 82 12.38 4.65 2.48
N ARG A 83 11.81 4.37 1.29
CA ARG A 83 11.32 3.02 0.95
C ARG A 83 12.45 1.99 0.98
N ILE A 84 13.63 2.32 0.44
CA ILE A 84 14.79 1.42 0.47
C ILE A 84 15.22 1.13 1.92
N LYS A 85 15.28 2.13 2.79
CA LYS A 85 15.56 1.95 4.23
C LYS A 85 14.64 0.92 4.88
N TYR A 86 13.35 0.93 4.54
CA TYR A 86 12.36 0.00 5.09
C TYR A 86 12.24 -1.33 4.34
N GLN A 87 13.13 -1.62 3.38
CA GLN A 87 13.35 -3.00 2.94
C GLN A 87 14.02 -3.84 4.05
N ASN A 88 14.71 -3.21 5.00
CA ASN A 88 15.21 -3.88 6.19
C ASN A 88 14.05 -4.41 7.06
N ASN A 89 13.97 -5.73 7.25
CA ASN A 89 12.87 -6.39 7.94
C ASN A 89 12.65 -5.90 9.39
N PHE A 90 13.72 -5.59 10.12
CA PHE A 90 13.61 -5.07 11.48
C PHE A 90 12.94 -3.69 11.48
N LEU A 91 13.44 -2.76 10.66
CA LEU A 91 12.87 -1.42 10.55
C LEU A 91 11.44 -1.43 9.99
N ARG A 92 11.18 -2.26 8.98
CA ARG A 92 9.83 -2.49 8.42
C ARG A 92 8.84 -2.84 9.51
N THR A 93 9.18 -3.82 10.33
CA THR A 93 8.35 -4.31 11.43
C THR A 93 8.14 -3.21 12.48
N GLN A 94 9.19 -2.49 12.85
CA GLN A 94 9.09 -1.37 13.79
C GLN A 94 8.15 -0.26 13.27
N LEU A 95 8.23 0.09 11.98
CA LEU A 95 7.38 1.10 11.35
C LEU A 95 5.91 0.67 11.36
N ILE A 96 5.62 -0.55 10.92
CA ILE A 96 4.26 -1.13 10.97
C ILE A 96 3.72 -1.09 12.41
N ASN A 97 4.54 -1.47 13.39
CA ASN A 97 4.14 -1.51 14.80
C ASN A 97 3.90 -0.12 15.44
N THR A 98 4.21 0.97 14.74
CA THR A 98 3.73 2.29 15.18
C THR A 98 2.21 2.42 15.05
N GLY A 99 1.56 1.50 14.33
CA GLY A 99 0.11 1.46 14.15
C GLY A 99 -0.42 2.79 13.63
N ASN A 100 -1.53 3.27 14.18
CA ASN A 100 -2.14 4.53 13.75
C ASN A 100 -1.53 5.79 14.42
N GLN A 101 -0.34 5.68 15.02
CA GLN A 101 0.29 6.84 15.64
C GLN A 101 0.70 7.87 14.58
N TYR A 102 0.28 9.12 14.75
CA TYR A 102 0.80 10.22 13.95
C TYR A 102 2.30 10.37 14.18
N LEU A 103 3.08 10.42 13.10
CA LEU A 103 4.54 10.53 13.11
C LEU A 103 4.94 11.97 12.76
N GLN A 104 5.73 12.59 13.63
CA GLN A 104 6.20 13.96 13.45
C GLN A 104 7.71 14.06 13.60
N GLU A 105 8.36 14.70 12.62
CA GLU A 105 9.76 15.12 12.71
C GLU A 105 9.83 16.45 13.47
N GLY A 106 9.70 16.38 14.80
CA GLY A 106 9.86 17.56 15.66
C GLY A 106 11.31 18.05 15.71
N ASN A 107 11.50 19.36 15.62
CA ASN A 107 12.81 20.00 15.71
C ASN A 107 12.80 21.33 16.48
N THR A 108 13.98 21.76 16.93
CA THR A 108 14.20 23.05 17.62
C THR A 108 14.96 24.08 16.78
N TRP A 109 15.46 23.70 15.60
CA TRP A 109 16.31 24.53 14.74
C TRP A 109 15.54 25.22 13.59
N GLY A 110 14.21 25.12 13.56
CA GLY A 110 13.37 25.89 12.65
C GLY A 110 13.15 25.28 11.26
N ASP A 111 13.41 23.98 11.07
CA ASP A 111 13.03 23.30 9.82
C ASP A 111 11.52 23.08 9.78
N THR A 112 10.84 23.93 9.02
CA THR A 112 9.38 23.87 8.82
C THR A 112 8.99 23.14 7.53
N PHE A 113 9.96 22.67 6.75
CA PHE A 113 9.69 21.94 5.51
C PHE A 113 9.62 20.43 5.76
N TRP A 114 10.67 19.83 6.31
CA TRP A 114 10.67 18.39 6.59
C TRP A 114 9.97 18.06 7.90
N GLY A 115 10.07 18.97 8.87
CA GLY A 115 9.57 18.78 10.22
C GLY A 115 8.62 19.87 10.71
N VAL A 116 8.46 19.89 12.03
CA VAL A 116 7.67 20.87 12.79
C VAL A 116 8.55 21.46 13.87
N ASN A 117 8.63 22.79 13.93
CA ASN A 117 9.29 23.47 15.04
C ASN A 117 8.45 23.24 16.32
N ILE A 118 9.03 22.59 17.33
CA ILE A 118 8.29 22.20 18.54
C ILE A 118 7.97 23.36 19.48
N ILE A 119 8.65 24.50 19.32
CA ILE A 119 8.41 25.72 20.10
C ILE A 119 7.20 26.47 19.51
N THR A 120 7.17 26.64 18.19
CA THR A 120 6.10 27.42 17.52
C THR A 120 4.92 26.56 17.08
N GLY A 121 5.09 25.23 17.01
CA GLY A 121 4.11 24.29 16.45
C GLY A 121 3.95 24.37 14.92
N GLN A 122 4.82 25.12 14.23
CA GLN A 122 4.69 25.35 12.78
C GLN A 122 5.60 24.42 11.97
N GLY A 123 5.06 23.87 10.88
CA GLY A 123 5.81 23.11 9.88
C GLY A 123 4.93 22.17 9.07
N LYS A 124 5.41 21.77 7.89
CA LYS A 124 4.69 20.90 6.95
C LYS A 124 4.79 19.42 7.31
N ASN A 125 5.79 19.03 8.10
CA ASN A 125 6.02 17.64 8.51
C ASN A 125 6.11 16.65 7.32
N ASN A 126 6.70 17.06 6.18
CA ASN A 126 6.77 16.20 5.00
C ASN A 126 7.41 14.83 5.30
N MET A 127 8.39 14.77 6.20
CA MET A 127 9.04 13.52 6.58
C MET A 127 8.08 12.57 7.33
N GLY A 128 7.31 13.11 8.29
CA GLY A 128 6.29 12.34 8.99
C GLY A 128 5.22 11.80 8.05
N HIS A 129 4.78 12.61 7.08
CA HIS A 129 3.82 12.17 6.06
C HIS A 129 4.36 11.05 5.17
N ILE A 130 5.61 11.15 4.70
CA ILE A 130 6.27 10.07 3.93
C ILE A 130 6.33 8.77 4.75
N LEU A 131 6.68 8.85 6.03
CA LEU A 131 6.76 7.66 6.88
C LEU A 131 5.41 6.99 7.11
N MET A 132 4.36 7.78 7.32
CA MET A 132 3.00 7.26 7.48
C MET A 132 2.50 6.63 6.17
N GLU A 133 2.76 7.27 5.02
CA GLU A 133 2.42 6.70 3.72
C GLU A 133 3.14 5.36 3.48
N ILE A 134 4.46 5.31 3.72
CA ILE A 134 5.24 4.07 3.60
C ILE A 134 4.77 3.02 4.60
N ARG A 135 4.42 3.40 5.83
CA ARG A 135 3.87 2.48 6.83
C ARG A 135 2.60 1.82 6.31
N ASP A 136 1.69 2.60 5.74
CA ASP A 136 0.40 2.13 5.29
C ASP A 136 0.56 1.21 4.05
N GLU A 137 1.50 1.55 3.14
CA GLU A 137 1.94 0.67 2.04
C GLU A 137 2.45 -0.69 2.57
N LEU A 138 3.38 -0.66 3.52
CA LEU A 138 4.01 -1.87 4.08
C LEU A 138 3.03 -2.71 4.91
N PHE A 139 2.11 -2.07 5.64
CA PHE A 139 1.07 -2.75 6.40
C PHE A 139 0.15 -3.52 5.47
N LEU A 140 -0.30 -2.89 4.38
CA LEU A 140 -1.14 -3.56 3.38
C LEU A 140 -0.44 -4.76 2.78
N GLU A 141 0.81 -4.61 2.33
CA GLU A 141 1.63 -5.71 1.78
C GLU A 141 1.74 -6.86 2.80
N HIS A 142 2.06 -6.54 4.05
CA HIS A 142 2.19 -7.53 5.12
C HIS A 142 0.88 -8.25 5.44
N SER A 143 -0.24 -7.52 5.54
CA SER A 143 -1.57 -8.09 5.80
C SER A 143 -2.01 -8.99 4.65
N LEU A 144 -1.85 -8.53 3.41
CA LEU A 144 -2.13 -9.28 2.20
C LEU A 144 -1.37 -10.62 2.19
N ASN A 145 -0.06 -10.57 2.40
CA ASN A 145 0.79 -11.75 2.49
C ASN A 145 0.35 -12.70 3.60
N THR A 146 0.01 -12.16 4.78
CA THR A 146 -0.46 -12.96 5.91
C THR A 146 -1.79 -13.66 5.60
N TYR A 147 -2.74 -12.98 4.97
CA TYR A 147 -4.01 -13.59 4.58
C TYR A 147 -3.80 -14.70 3.54
N LEU A 148 -3.03 -14.43 2.49
CA LEU A 148 -2.78 -15.38 1.41
C LEU A 148 -1.97 -16.61 1.89
N ALA A 149 -0.98 -16.41 2.76
CA ALA A 149 -0.22 -17.51 3.38
C ALA A 149 -1.09 -18.41 4.26
N ASN A 150 -2.16 -17.86 4.86
CA ASN A 150 -3.17 -18.60 5.61
C ASN A 150 -4.32 -19.12 4.73
N HIS A 151 -4.10 -19.24 3.42
CA HIS A 151 -5.06 -19.73 2.43
C HIS A 151 -6.39 -18.95 2.40
N LYS A 152 -6.38 -17.69 2.83
CA LYS A 152 -7.52 -16.79 2.69
C LYS A 152 -7.55 -16.22 1.27
N LYS A 153 -8.74 -15.83 0.81
CA LYS A 153 -8.95 -15.23 -0.51
C LYS A 153 -9.47 -13.82 -0.37
N ILE A 154 -8.94 -12.91 -1.17
CA ILE A 154 -9.36 -11.51 -1.16
C ILE A 154 -10.29 -11.25 -2.32
N VAL A 155 -11.48 -10.77 -2.01
CA VAL A 155 -12.57 -10.52 -2.94
C VAL A 155 -12.75 -9.01 -3.07
N LEU A 156 -12.31 -8.47 -4.20
CA LEU A 156 -12.61 -7.08 -4.57
C LEU A 156 -13.96 -7.03 -5.28
N PHE A 157 -14.82 -6.12 -4.84
CA PHE A 157 -16.19 -6.02 -5.35
C PHE A 157 -16.63 -4.57 -5.50
N ASP A 158 -17.70 -4.36 -6.26
CA ASP A 158 -18.29 -3.04 -6.46
C ASP A 158 -19.17 -2.65 -5.26
N GLY A 159 -18.66 -1.78 -4.39
CA GLY A 159 -19.29 -1.44 -3.10
C GLY A 159 -20.58 -0.62 -3.19
N VAL A 160 -20.85 0.00 -4.35
CA VAL A 160 -22.08 0.78 -4.58
C VAL A 160 -23.15 -0.02 -5.31
N CYS A 161 -22.82 -1.21 -5.81
CA CYS A 161 -23.76 -2.07 -6.53
C CYS A 161 -24.55 -2.98 -5.57
N ASN A 162 -25.88 -2.91 -5.62
CA ASN A 162 -26.74 -3.74 -4.78
C ASN A 162 -26.57 -5.24 -5.03
N LEU A 163 -26.37 -5.66 -6.29
CA LEU A 163 -26.11 -7.06 -6.63
C LEU A 163 -24.79 -7.56 -6.01
N CYS A 164 -23.72 -6.77 -6.11
CA CYS A 164 -22.41 -7.13 -5.56
C CYS A 164 -22.45 -7.18 -4.03
N ASN A 165 -23.10 -6.20 -3.39
CA ASN A 165 -23.30 -6.19 -1.94
C ASN A 165 -24.11 -7.40 -1.46
N TRP A 166 -25.16 -7.78 -2.19
CA TRP A 166 -25.92 -9.00 -1.88
C TRP A 166 -25.04 -10.25 -1.98
N TRP A 167 -24.22 -10.36 -3.04
CA TRP A 167 -23.28 -11.47 -3.24
C TRP A 167 -22.25 -11.56 -2.11
N VAL A 168 -21.68 -10.43 -1.66
CA VAL A 168 -20.74 -10.40 -0.53
C VAL A 168 -21.42 -10.90 0.76
N ARG A 169 -22.64 -10.44 1.05
CA ARG A 169 -23.40 -10.92 2.22
C ARG A 169 -23.70 -12.42 2.12
N PHE A 170 -24.02 -12.89 0.93
CA PHE A 170 -24.22 -14.31 0.67
C PHE A 170 -22.95 -15.12 0.94
N LEU A 171 -21.79 -14.66 0.44
CA LEU A 171 -20.50 -15.31 0.69
C LEU A 171 -20.17 -15.35 2.19
N ILE A 172 -20.32 -14.23 2.90
CA ILE A 172 -20.08 -14.16 4.35
C ILE A 172 -20.93 -15.18 5.12
N ARG A 173 -22.22 -15.30 4.78
CA ARG A 173 -23.15 -16.26 5.42
C ARG A 173 -22.81 -17.72 5.14
N ASN A 174 -22.08 -17.99 4.06
CA ASN A 174 -21.73 -19.32 3.60
C ASN A 174 -20.21 -19.55 3.65
N ASP A 175 -19.52 -18.92 4.60
CA ASP A 175 -18.06 -19.02 4.81
C ASP A 175 -17.71 -19.68 6.16
N PRO A 176 -18.05 -20.97 6.35
CA PRO A 176 -17.81 -21.66 7.62
C PRO A 176 -16.31 -21.85 7.96
N HIS A 177 -15.43 -21.78 6.96
CA HIS A 177 -13.99 -21.95 7.11
C HIS A 177 -13.23 -20.61 7.23
N ASP A 178 -13.95 -19.51 7.33
CA ASP A 178 -13.39 -18.16 7.39
C ASP A 178 -12.43 -17.85 6.22
N THR A 179 -12.71 -18.34 5.02
CA THR A 179 -11.81 -18.25 3.87
C THR A 179 -11.77 -16.85 3.25
N PHE A 180 -12.84 -16.07 3.30
CA PHE A 180 -12.95 -14.86 2.49
C PHE A 180 -12.63 -13.57 3.26
N ARG A 181 -11.92 -12.68 2.59
CA ARG A 181 -11.71 -11.28 2.97
C ARG A 181 -12.21 -10.37 1.85
N PHE A 182 -12.76 -9.21 2.19
CA PHE A 182 -13.48 -8.35 1.24
C PHE A 182 -12.94 -6.93 1.25
N ALA A 183 -12.84 -6.31 0.08
CA ALA A 183 -12.57 -4.88 -0.04
C ALA A 183 -13.36 -4.26 -1.19
N PRO A 184 -14.07 -3.14 -1.00
CA PRO A 184 -14.69 -2.42 -2.10
C PRO A 184 -13.63 -1.91 -3.08
N LEU A 185 -13.87 -2.01 -4.39
CA LEU A 185 -12.98 -1.45 -5.43
C LEU A 185 -12.78 0.06 -5.26
N GLN A 186 -13.77 0.75 -4.69
CA GLN A 186 -13.76 2.18 -4.44
C GLN A 186 -13.12 2.57 -3.09
N SER A 187 -12.75 1.63 -2.23
CA SER A 187 -12.05 1.97 -0.98
C SER A 187 -10.57 2.27 -1.24
N GLU A 188 -9.91 2.89 -0.27
CA GLU A 188 -8.47 3.17 -0.32
C GLU A 188 -7.65 1.88 -0.42
N VAL A 189 -7.90 0.93 0.47
CA VAL A 189 -7.32 -0.42 0.41
C VAL A 189 -7.62 -1.11 -0.91
N GLY A 190 -8.85 -1.02 -1.42
CA GLY A 190 -9.20 -1.61 -2.71
C GLY A 190 -8.36 -1.05 -3.84
N ARG A 191 -8.15 0.28 -3.89
CA ARG A 191 -7.30 0.93 -4.91
C ARG A 191 -5.82 0.56 -4.75
N ALA A 192 -5.33 0.48 -3.53
CA ALA A 192 -3.95 0.09 -3.27
C ALA A 192 -3.68 -1.36 -3.72
N ILE A 193 -4.61 -2.29 -3.45
CA ILE A 193 -4.52 -3.67 -3.96
C ILE A 193 -4.58 -3.70 -5.50
N GLN A 194 -5.42 -2.87 -6.14
CA GLN A 194 -5.45 -2.79 -7.60
C GLN A 194 -4.11 -2.34 -8.19
N ALA A 195 -3.44 -1.37 -7.55
CA ALA A 195 -2.13 -0.90 -7.96
C ALA A 195 -1.05 -1.98 -7.79
N GLU A 196 -1.05 -2.68 -6.65
CA GLU A 196 -0.11 -3.78 -6.36
C GLU A 196 -0.13 -4.88 -7.43
N TYR A 197 -1.33 -5.27 -7.88
CA TYR A 197 -1.51 -6.31 -8.89
C TYR A 197 -1.56 -5.79 -10.33
N ASN A 198 -1.30 -4.50 -10.57
CA ASN A 198 -1.40 -3.84 -11.88
C ASN A 198 -2.73 -4.12 -12.60
N ILE A 199 -3.84 -4.08 -11.86
CA ILE A 199 -5.17 -4.40 -12.37
C ILE A 199 -5.73 -3.21 -13.15
N ASN A 200 -5.94 -3.37 -14.46
CA ASN A 200 -6.60 -2.36 -15.28
C ASN A 200 -8.14 -2.42 -15.11
N ILE A 201 -8.68 -1.58 -14.21
CA ILE A 201 -10.11 -1.54 -13.92
C ILE A 201 -10.99 -0.88 -14.99
N LEU A 202 -10.42 -0.13 -15.93
CA LEU A 202 -11.22 0.59 -16.94
C LEU A 202 -12.01 -0.39 -17.83
N GLY A 203 -11.60 -1.67 -17.89
CA GLY A 203 -12.33 -2.75 -18.56
C GLY A 203 -13.03 -3.76 -17.63
N ILE A 204 -12.76 -3.74 -16.32
CA ILE A 204 -13.18 -4.82 -15.40
C ILE A 204 -14.43 -4.38 -14.65
N ARG A 205 -15.60 -4.74 -15.19
CA ARG A 205 -16.91 -4.60 -14.52
C ARG A 205 -17.26 -5.84 -13.70
N SER A 206 -16.28 -6.35 -12.95
CA SER A 206 -16.36 -7.68 -12.38
C SER A 206 -15.84 -7.74 -10.94
N VAL A 207 -16.30 -8.75 -10.21
CA VAL A 207 -15.64 -9.20 -8.99
C VAL A 207 -14.25 -9.72 -9.35
N ILE A 208 -13.27 -9.33 -8.54
CA ILE A 208 -11.88 -9.77 -8.67
C ILE A 208 -11.55 -10.62 -7.44
N VAL A 209 -10.95 -11.78 -7.66
CA VAL A 209 -10.55 -12.69 -6.59
C VAL A 209 -9.05 -12.89 -6.66
N ILE A 210 -8.37 -12.55 -5.58
CA ILE A 210 -6.94 -12.77 -5.40
C ILE A 210 -6.78 -14.06 -4.60
N ASP A 211 -6.17 -15.04 -5.26
CA ASP A 211 -5.98 -16.40 -4.72
C ASP A 211 -4.54 -16.62 -4.23
N THR A 212 -3.58 -15.93 -4.86
CA THR A 212 -2.16 -15.97 -4.51
C THR A 212 -1.56 -14.59 -4.67
N TYR A 213 -0.32 -14.39 -4.21
CA TYR A 213 0.34 -13.08 -4.28
C TYR A 213 0.59 -12.60 -5.73
N THR A 214 0.58 -13.52 -6.71
CA THR A 214 0.90 -13.19 -8.11
C THR A 214 -0.28 -13.33 -9.06
N THR A 215 -1.41 -13.89 -8.62
CA THR A 215 -2.54 -14.19 -9.50
C THR A 215 -3.87 -13.68 -8.97
N TYR A 216 -4.67 -13.15 -9.90
CA TYR A 216 -6.06 -12.82 -9.67
C TYR A 216 -6.94 -13.44 -10.77
N THR A 217 -8.21 -13.64 -10.45
CA THR A 217 -9.23 -14.10 -11.39
C THR A 217 -10.38 -13.10 -11.46
N VAL A 218 -11.07 -13.06 -12.60
CA VAL A 218 -12.20 -12.17 -12.87
C VAL A 218 -13.35 -12.94 -13.51
N LYS A 219 -14.52 -12.31 -13.61
CA LYS A 219 -15.73 -12.81 -14.29
C LYS A 219 -16.08 -14.23 -13.85
N SER A 220 -16.39 -15.11 -14.79
CA SER A 220 -16.78 -16.50 -14.49
C SER A 220 -15.68 -17.24 -13.71
N SER A 221 -14.40 -17.03 -14.04
CA SER A 221 -13.27 -17.67 -13.35
C SER A 221 -13.22 -17.31 -11.87
N ALA A 222 -13.52 -16.07 -11.50
CA ALA A 222 -13.66 -15.66 -10.11
C ALA A 222 -14.80 -16.40 -9.40
N ILE A 223 -15.97 -16.52 -10.04
CA ILE A 223 -17.13 -17.25 -9.47
C ILE A 223 -16.79 -18.72 -9.23
N PHE A 224 -16.12 -19.39 -10.17
CA PHE A 224 -15.70 -20.78 -9.98
C PHE A 224 -14.63 -20.92 -8.90
N SER A 225 -13.70 -19.97 -8.81
CA SER A 225 -12.67 -19.95 -7.75
C SER A 225 -13.29 -19.85 -6.35
N LEU A 226 -14.30 -18.99 -6.18
CA LEU A 226 -15.05 -18.87 -4.92
C LEU A 226 -15.87 -20.12 -4.63
N ALA A 227 -16.62 -20.63 -5.61
CA ALA A 227 -17.47 -21.80 -5.45
C ALA A 227 -16.67 -23.04 -5.03
N ARG A 228 -15.47 -23.23 -5.59
CA ARG A 228 -14.56 -24.31 -5.18
C ARG A 228 -14.08 -24.16 -3.74
N SER A 229 -13.81 -22.93 -3.30
CA SER A 229 -13.38 -22.66 -1.93
C SER A 229 -14.49 -22.79 -0.89
N MET A 230 -15.75 -22.56 -1.27
CA MET A 230 -16.90 -22.78 -0.40
C MET A 230 -17.16 -24.28 -0.14
N GLY A 231 -16.72 -25.17 -1.02
CA GLY A 231 -16.86 -26.61 -0.85
C GLY A 231 -18.31 -27.12 -0.93
N GLY A 232 -18.51 -28.39 -0.57
CA GLY A 232 -19.84 -29.01 -0.49
C GLY A 232 -20.64 -28.91 -1.79
N LEU A 233 -21.93 -28.53 -1.68
CA LEU A 233 -22.82 -28.36 -2.82
C LEU A 233 -22.39 -27.21 -3.75
N TRP A 234 -21.65 -26.23 -3.25
CA TRP A 234 -21.18 -25.10 -4.06
C TRP A 234 -20.12 -25.52 -5.07
N SER A 235 -19.33 -26.56 -4.75
CA SER A 235 -18.39 -27.14 -5.71
C SER A 235 -19.07 -27.71 -6.96
N LEU A 236 -20.37 -28.05 -6.91
CA LEU A 236 -21.12 -28.53 -8.06
C LEU A 236 -21.25 -27.48 -9.17
N VAL A 237 -21.16 -26.20 -8.85
CA VAL A 237 -21.15 -25.11 -9.85
C VAL A 237 -20.02 -25.33 -10.86
N ASN A 238 -18.90 -25.96 -10.46
CA ASN A 238 -17.79 -26.27 -11.36
C ASN A 238 -18.18 -27.18 -12.54
N ILE A 239 -19.33 -27.86 -12.54
CA ILE A 239 -19.80 -28.60 -13.72
C ILE A 239 -20.00 -27.68 -14.93
N PHE A 240 -20.40 -26.43 -14.68
CA PHE A 240 -20.55 -25.40 -15.71
C PHE A 240 -19.21 -24.87 -16.23
N TRP A 241 -18.07 -25.34 -15.71
CA TRP A 241 -16.76 -25.09 -16.30
C TRP A 241 -16.65 -25.65 -17.73
N ILE A 242 -17.44 -26.67 -18.07
CA ILE A 242 -17.52 -27.24 -19.44
C ILE A 242 -18.00 -26.22 -20.48
N LEU A 243 -18.73 -25.17 -20.05
CA LEU A 243 -19.17 -24.12 -20.95
C LEU A 243 -17.97 -23.30 -21.45
N PRO A 244 -17.83 -23.07 -22.76
CA PRO A 244 -16.78 -22.22 -23.30
C PRO A 244 -16.73 -20.84 -22.66
N VAL A 245 -15.52 -20.31 -22.47
CA VAL A 245 -15.28 -19.03 -21.77
C VAL A 245 -16.12 -17.88 -22.36
N PHE A 246 -16.25 -17.81 -23.69
CA PHE A 246 -17.03 -16.76 -24.35
C PHE A 246 -18.53 -16.77 -23.98
N ILE A 247 -19.11 -17.95 -23.70
CA ILE A 247 -20.53 -18.07 -23.31
C ILE A 247 -20.70 -17.59 -21.88
N ARG A 248 -19.94 -18.18 -20.96
CA ARG A 248 -20.06 -17.88 -19.52
C ARG A 248 -19.66 -16.43 -19.20
N ASP A 249 -18.63 -15.90 -19.86
CA ASP A 249 -18.26 -14.49 -19.73
C ASP A 249 -19.22 -13.57 -20.47
N GLY A 250 -19.85 -14.02 -21.56
CA GLY A 250 -20.90 -13.27 -22.26
C GLY A 250 -22.13 -13.05 -21.37
N ILE A 251 -22.59 -14.09 -20.67
CA ILE A 251 -23.66 -13.99 -19.66
C ILE A 251 -23.25 -13.02 -18.55
N TYR A 252 -22.03 -13.17 -18.04
CA TYR A 252 -21.50 -12.28 -17.01
C TYR A 252 -21.51 -10.81 -17.47
N ASP A 253 -21.05 -10.53 -18.68
CA ASP A 253 -20.96 -9.18 -19.24
C ASP A 253 -22.34 -8.56 -19.46
N ILE A 254 -23.38 -9.35 -19.75
CA ILE A 254 -24.76 -8.87 -19.83
C ILE A 254 -25.22 -8.42 -18.44
N ILE A 255 -25.05 -9.26 -17.41
CA ILE A 255 -25.46 -8.93 -16.03
C ILE A 255 -24.68 -7.71 -15.53
N ALA A 256 -23.36 -7.71 -15.70
CA ALA A 256 -22.48 -6.63 -15.27
C ALA A 256 -22.83 -5.29 -15.91
N ARG A 257 -23.20 -5.27 -17.20
CA ARG A 257 -23.66 -4.06 -17.90
C ARG A 257 -25.00 -3.54 -17.40
N ASN A 258 -25.90 -4.45 -17.01
CA ASN A 258 -27.25 -4.10 -16.61
C ASN A 258 -27.45 -3.97 -15.09
N ARG A 259 -26.42 -4.27 -14.27
CA ARG A 259 -26.55 -4.42 -12.81
C ARG A 259 -27.20 -3.21 -12.12
N TYR A 260 -26.87 -1.99 -12.51
CA TYR A 260 -27.48 -0.80 -11.91
C TYR A 260 -28.92 -0.57 -12.36
N ARG A 261 -29.25 -0.93 -13.60
CA ARG A 261 -30.62 -0.85 -14.11
C ARG A 261 -31.53 -1.88 -13.47
N TRP A 262 -31.02 -3.09 -13.22
CA TRP A 262 -31.81 -4.20 -12.68
C TRP A 262 -31.85 -4.22 -11.15
N PHE A 263 -30.75 -3.87 -10.48
CA PHE A 263 -30.63 -4.01 -9.02
C PHE A 263 -30.45 -2.67 -8.30
N GLY A 264 -30.19 -1.58 -9.01
CA GLY A 264 -29.94 -0.26 -8.42
C GLY A 264 -28.51 -0.06 -7.91
N LYS A 265 -28.26 1.13 -7.38
CA LYS A 265 -27.01 1.56 -6.76
C LYS A 265 -27.26 2.26 -5.42
N GLN A 266 -26.28 2.24 -4.55
CA GLN A 266 -26.24 3.05 -3.32
C GLN A 266 -25.39 4.29 -3.54
N ASN A 267 -25.63 5.33 -2.74
CA ASN A 267 -24.86 6.58 -2.79
C ASN A 267 -23.51 6.45 -2.08
N THR A 268 -23.37 5.47 -1.19
CA THR A 268 -22.18 5.21 -0.40
C THR A 268 -21.82 3.73 -0.45
N CYS A 269 -20.56 3.42 -0.16
CA CYS A 269 -20.11 2.03 -0.03
C CYS A 269 -20.78 1.37 1.18
N MET A 270 -21.00 0.06 1.07
CA MET A 270 -21.44 -0.76 2.20
C MET A 270 -20.47 -0.61 3.39
N VAL A 271 -21.02 -0.23 4.55
CA VAL A 271 -20.29 -0.25 5.82
C VAL A 271 -20.58 -1.58 6.51
N PRO A 272 -19.55 -2.39 6.84
CA PRO A 272 -19.76 -3.65 7.54
C PRO A 272 -20.25 -3.41 8.97
N THR A 273 -21.06 -4.33 9.49
CA THR A 273 -21.42 -4.36 10.92
C THR A 273 -20.24 -4.85 11.75
N ASN A 274 -20.22 -4.54 13.05
CA ASN A 274 -19.16 -4.98 13.97
C ASN A 274 -18.93 -6.50 13.95
N GLU A 275 -19.98 -7.29 13.74
CA GLU A 275 -19.91 -8.75 13.66
C GLU A 275 -19.06 -9.24 12.50
N VAL A 276 -19.16 -8.61 11.32
CA VAL A 276 -18.47 -9.04 10.10
C VAL A 276 -17.28 -8.15 9.74
N GLN A 277 -16.97 -7.12 10.54
CA GLN A 277 -15.90 -6.17 10.26
C GLN A 277 -14.54 -6.85 10.06
N HIS A 278 -14.26 -7.91 10.82
CA HIS A 278 -13.03 -8.71 10.68
C HIS A 278 -12.87 -9.40 9.31
N LYS A 279 -13.95 -9.49 8.51
CA LYS A 279 -13.92 -10.00 7.13
C LYS A 279 -13.50 -8.92 6.12
N PHE A 280 -13.52 -7.65 6.49
CA PHE A 280 -13.22 -6.55 5.57
C PHE A 280 -11.80 -6.03 5.77
N LEU A 281 -11.13 -5.76 4.67
CA LEU A 281 -9.86 -5.03 4.68
C LEU A 281 -10.18 -3.54 4.78
N THR A 282 -9.65 -2.89 5.81
CA THR A 282 -9.89 -1.48 6.15
C THR A 282 -8.61 -0.69 6.10
#